data_AF-A0A962S746-F1
#
_entry.id   AF-A0A962S746-F1
#
_cell.length_a   1.000
_cell.length_b   1.000
_cell.length_c   1.000
_cell.angle_alpha   90.00
_cell.angle_beta   90.00
_cell.angle_gamma   90.00
#
_symmetry.space_group_name_H-M   'P 1'
#
loop_
_entity.id
_entity.type
_entity.pdbx_description
1 polymer ?
#
loop_
_entity_poly.entity_id
_entity_poly.type
_entity_poly.pdbx_seq_one_letter_code
_entity_poly.pdbx_strand_id
1 'polypeptide(L)'
;DKAEKLREYVKYFSQNLVGLTGSISMIERVAKQYQVSYEKVMEKGGNPSLYTMDHSAGLFLIGPDGRFITKFANGITSQALADRLQEYR
;
A
#
# COMPACT_ATOMS: atom_id res chain seq x y z
N ASP A 1 11.52 -2.61 2.38
CA ASP A 1 11.53 -3.45 3.59
C ASP A 1 11.95 -4.88 3.29
N LYS A 2 12.37 -5.64 4.30
CA LYS A 2 12.63 -7.08 4.18
C LYS A 2 11.36 -7.88 4.47
N ALA A 3 11.22 -9.04 3.85
CA ALA A 3 10.02 -9.88 3.96
C ALA A 3 9.72 -10.30 5.41
N GLU A 4 10.75 -10.61 6.20
CA GLU A 4 10.60 -11.01 7.60
C GLU A 4 10.00 -9.88 8.43
N LYS A 5 10.44 -8.64 8.19
CA LYS A 5 9.96 -7.46 8.92
C LYS A 5 8.53 -7.09 8.54
N LEU A 6 8.17 -7.17 7.26
CA LEU A 6 6.79 -6.97 6.85
C LEU A 6 5.85 -8.03 7.43
N ARG A 7 6.28 -9.29 7.47
CA ARG A 7 5.51 -10.39 8.08
C ARG A 7 5.26 -10.18 9.57
N GLU A 8 6.23 -9.63 10.30
CA GLU A 8 6.05 -9.22 11.70
C GLU A 8 5.10 -8.02 11.80
N TYR A 9 5.30 -7.01 10.96
CA TYR A 9 4.56 -5.75 11.00
C TYR A 9 3.06 -5.92 10.75
N VAL A 10 2.66 -6.66 9.71
CA VAL A 10 1.22 -6.80 9.36
C VAL A 10 0.40 -7.49 10.44
N LYS A 11 1.03 -8.33 11.27
CA LYS A 11 0.37 -9.05 12.38
C LYS A 11 -0.14 -8.13 13.49
N TYR A 12 0.44 -6.93 13.64
CA TYR A 12 -0.04 -5.95 14.61
C TYR A 12 -1.42 -5.38 14.24
N PHE A 13 -1.87 -5.56 12.99
CA PHE A 13 -3.13 -5.03 12.49
C PHE A 13 -4.18 -6.12 12.29
N SER A 14 -3.85 -7.20 11.58
CA SER A 14 -4.77 -8.33 11.38
C SER A 14 -4.04 -9.56 10.84
N GLN A 15 -4.51 -10.75 11.23
CA GLN A 15 -3.98 -12.02 10.71
C GLN A 15 -4.33 -12.25 9.23
N ASN A 16 -5.29 -11.51 8.68
CA ASN A 16 -5.71 -11.63 7.28
C ASN A 16 -4.87 -10.76 6.31
N LEU A 17 -3.93 -9.96 6.82
CA LEU A 17 -3.09 -9.11 5.98
C LEU A 17 -1.83 -9.86 5.52
N VAL A 18 -1.54 -9.75 4.22
CA VAL A 18 -0.32 -10.28 3.60
C VAL A 18 0.59 -9.12 3.20
N GLY A 19 1.78 -9.06 3.79
CA GLY A 19 2.81 -8.09 3.42
C GLY A 19 3.62 -8.59 2.21
N LEU A 20 3.74 -7.75 1.18
CA LEU A 20 4.51 -8.06 -0.04
C LEU A 20 5.70 -7.12 -0.19
N THR A 21 6.83 -7.66 -0.63
CA THR A 21 8.01 -6.90 -1.03
C THR A 21 8.81 -7.65 -2.09
N GLY A 22 9.85 -7.04 -2.64
CA GLY A 22 10.65 -7.62 -3.70
C GLY A 22 11.85 -6.76 -4.07
N SER A 23 12.46 -7.06 -5.21
CA SER A 23 13.53 -6.22 -5.77
C SER A 23 12.99 -4.84 -6.17
N ILE A 24 13.88 -3.85 -6.29
CA ILE A 24 13.49 -2.50 -6.75
C ILE A 24 12.75 -2.56 -8.08
N SER A 25 13.23 -3.36 -9.05
CA SER A 25 12.55 -3.53 -10.35
C SER A 25 11.13 -4.10 -10.24
N MET A 26 10.86 -4.99 -9.27
CA MET A 26 9.52 -5.51 -9.03
C MET A 26 8.62 -4.44 -8.42
N ILE A 27 9.14 -3.65 -7.48
CA ILE A 27 8.42 -2.54 -6.85
C ILE A 27 8.08 -1.48 -7.89
N GLU A 28 9.04 -1.07 -8.73
CA GLU A 28 8.85 -0.11 -9.83
C GLU A 28 7.77 -0.58 -10.82
N ARG A 29 7.80 -1.87 -11.18
CA ARG A 29 6.78 -2.46 -12.07
C ARG A 29 5.38 -2.34 -11.48
N VAL A 30 5.21 -2.68 -10.19
CA VAL A 30 3.91 -2.59 -9.50
C VAL A 30 3.48 -1.14 -9.36
N ALA A 31 4.39 -0.25 -8.96
CA ALA A 31 4.09 1.18 -8.82
C ALA A 31 3.60 1.78 -10.13
N LYS A 32 4.27 1.46 -11.25
CA LYS A 32 3.85 1.87 -12.60
C LYS A 32 2.49 1.28 -12.99
N GLN A 33 2.26 -0.01 -12.73
CA GLN A 33 1.01 -0.70 -13.09
C GLN A 33 -0.20 -0.09 -12.37
N TYR A 34 -0.05 0.33 -11.12
CA TYR A 34 -1.11 0.96 -10.33
C TYR A 34 -1.09 2.49 -10.38
N GLN A 35 -0.18 3.08 -11.15
CA GLN A 35 0.01 4.53 -11.28
C GLN A 35 0.17 5.22 -9.92
N VAL A 36 0.93 4.59 -9.02
CA VAL A 36 1.27 5.14 -7.69
C VAL A 36 2.69 5.65 -7.67
N SER A 37 2.91 6.71 -6.89
CA SER A 37 4.22 7.29 -6.61
C SER A 37 4.73 6.89 -5.23
N TYR A 38 6.05 6.89 -5.10
CA TYR A 38 6.75 6.84 -3.83
C TYR A 38 8.05 7.64 -3.96
N GLU A 39 8.48 8.28 -2.88
CA GLU A 39 9.67 9.13 -2.88
C GLU A 39 10.40 9.01 -1.55
N LYS A 40 11.72 8.93 -1.63
CA LYS A 40 12.58 8.97 -0.45
C LYS A 40 12.86 10.42 -0.10
N VAL A 41 12.41 10.84 1.08
CA VAL A 41 12.54 12.23 1.54
C VAL A 41 13.56 12.30 2.67
N MET A 42 14.56 13.17 2.47
CA MET A 42 15.54 13.51 3.51
C MET A 42 15.08 14.75 4.24
N GLU A 43 15.05 14.71 5.57
CA GLU A 43 14.69 15.87 6.37
C GLU A 43 15.79 16.95 6.30
N LYS A 44 15.42 18.17 5.94
CA LYS A 44 16.36 19.28 5.83
C LYS A 44 16.91 19.64 7.22
N GLY A 45 18.21 19.46 7.41
CA GLY A 45 18.87 19.68 8.71
C GLY A 45 18.70 18.52 9.70
N GLY A 46 18.05 17.43 9.29
CA GLY A 46 17.90 16.21 10.08
C GLY A 46 19.14 15.31 10.02
N ASN A 47 19.08 14.18 10.72
CA ASN A 47 20.14 13.17 10.68
C ASN A 47 20.24 12.57 9.27
N PRO A 48 21.40 12.63 8.58
CA PRO A 48 21.56 12.12 7.21
C PRO A 48 21.39 10.60 7.07
N SER A 49 21.38 9.87 8.18
CA SER A 49 21.12 8.43 8.22
C SER A 49 19.61 8.09 8.28
N LEU A 50 18.75 9.09 8.52
CA LEU A 50 17.31 8.94 8.62
C LEU A 50 16.62 9.54 7.39
N TYR A 51 15.54 8.90 6.99
CA TYR A 51 14.70 9.36 5.89
C TYR A 51 13.26 8.92 6.13
N THR A 52 12.32 9.62 5.48
CA THR A 52 10.94 9.18 5.35
C THR A 52 10.67 8.72 3.92
N MET A 53 9.58 7.98 3.74
CA MET A 53 9.11 7.57 2.43
C MET A 53 7.72 8.17 2.20
N ASP A 54 7.64 9.16 1.34
CA ASP A 54 6.37 9.59 0.79
C ASP A 54 5.84 8.51 -0.14
N HIS A 55 4.53 8.32 -0.14
CA HIS A 55 3.87 7.31 -0.97
C HIS A 55 2.41 7.69 -1.24
N SER A 56 1.89 7.22 -2.37
CA SER A 56 0.46 7.32 -2.66
C SER A 56 -0.34 6.59 -1.58
N ALA A 57 -1.36 7.27 -1.03
CA ALA A 57 -2.24 6.71 -0.01
C ALA A 57 -3.62 6.42 -0.61
N GLY A 58 -4.11 5.19 -0.37
CA GLY A 58 -5.41 4.72 -0.86
C GLY A 58 -5.47 3.20 -0.93
N LEU A 59 -6.65 2.66 -1.24
CA LEU A 59 -6.87 1.23 -1.39
C LEU A 59 -7.30 0.92 -2.83
N PHE A 60 -6.89 -0.24 -3.33
CA PHE A 60 -7.30 -0.76 -4.64
C PHE A 60 -8.15 -2.01 -4.44
N LEU A 61 -9.30 -2.08 -5.10
CA LEU A 61 -10.12 -3.28 -5.17
C LEU A 61 -9.86 -4.01 -6.48
N ILE A 62 -9.41 -5.25 -6.37
CA ILE A 62 -9.11 -6.14 -7.49
C ILE A 62 -10.08 -7.33 -7.41
N GLY A 63 -10.71 -7.64 -8.54
CA GLY A 63 -11.63 -8.78 -8.66
C GLY A 63 -10.92 -10.13 -8.57
N PRO A 64 -11.67 -11.23 -8.38
CA PRO A 64 -11.12 -12.58 -8.34
C PRO A 64 -10.50 -13.02 -9.67
N ASP A 65 -10.84 -12.35 -10.77
CA ASP A 65 -10.25 -12.52 -12.10
C ASP A 65 -8.96 -11.69 -12.30
N GLY A 66 -8.50 -10.97 -11.26
CA GLY A 66 -7.32 -10.11 -11.30
C GLY A 66 -7.55 -8.75 -11.94
N ARG A 67 -8.78 -8.39 -12.33
CA ARG A 67 -9.07 -7.09 -12.94
C ARG A 67 -9.27 -6.00 -11.89
N PHE A 68 -8.79 -4.81 -12.20
CA PHE A 68 -9.06 -3.62 -11.39
C PHE A 68 -10.54 -3.27 -11.42
N ILE A 69 -11.14 -3.04 -10.24
CA ILE A 69 -12.54 -2.64 -10.09
C ILE A 69 -12.61 -1.14 -9.78
N THR A 70 -12.02 -0.71 -8.66
CA THR A 70 -12.06 0.68 -8.19
C THR A 70 -10.89 0.98 -7.25
N LYS A 71 -10.67 2.27 -6.99
CA LYS A 71 -9.84 2.76 -5.88
C LYS A 71 -10.69 3.45 -4.82
N PHE A 72 -10.22 3.43 -3.58
CA PHE A 72 -10.77 4.18 -2.47
C PHE A 72 -9.76 5.21 -1.98
N ALA A 73 -10.22 6.42 -1.72
CA ALA A 73 -9.37 7.49 -1.24
C ALA A 73 -8.82 7.19 0.16
N ASN A 74 -7.65 7.74 0.46
CA ASN A 74 -7.15 7.77 1.82
C ASN A 74 -8.18 8.44 2.76
N GLY A 75 -8.32 7.90 3.97
CA GLY A 75 -9.27 8.42 4.96
C GLY A 75 -10.73 7.99 4.77
N ILE A 76 -11.03 7.08 3.83
CA ILE A 76 -12.35 6.43 3.79
C ILE A 76 -12.64 5.74 5.13
N THR A 77 -13.85 5.91 5.67
CA THR A 77 -14.25 5.24 6.91
C THR A 77 -14.49 3.75 6.69
N SER A 78 -14.35 2.95 7.74
CA SER A 78 -14.64 1.52 7.69
C SER A 78 -16.07 1.23 7.24
N GLN A 79 -17.04 2.02 7.72
CA GLN A 79 -18.46 1.89 7.32
C GLN A 79 -18.66 2.19 5.83
N ALA A 80 -18.15 3.32 5.34
CA ALA A 80 -18.30 3.69 3.94
C ALA A 80 -17.60 2.70 2.99
N LEU A 81 -16.44 2.16 3.40
CA LEU A 81 -15.78 1.09 2.65
C LEU A 81 -16.64 -0.17 2.62
N ALA A 82 -17.18 -0.62 3.76
CA ALA A 82 -18.00 -1.81 3.85
C ALA A 82 -19.29 -1.70 3.00
N ASP A 83 -19.95 -0.54 3.03
CA ASP A 83 -21.14 -0.27 2.25
C ASP A 83 -20.83 -0.32 0.75
N ARG A 84 -19.77 0.37 0.31
CA ARG A 84 -19.35 0.34 -1.09
C ARG A 84 -18.92 -1.03 -1.58
N LEU A 85 -18.35 -1.88 -0.72
CA LEU A 85 -18.01 -3.25 -1.10
C LEU A 85 -19.25 -4.11 -1.42
N GLN A 86 -20.44 -3.77 -0.89
CA GLN A 86 -21.68 -4.47 -1.25
C GLN A 86 -22.10 -4.22 -2.70
N GLU A 87 -21.74 -3.08 -3.28
CA GLU A 87 -22.08 -2.71 -4.67
C GLU A 87 -21.37 -3.59 -5.72
N TYR A 88 -20.32 -4.31 -5.31
CA TYR A 88 -19.49 -5.15 -6.18
C TYR A 88 -19.68 -6.66 -5.95
N ARG A 89 -20.69 -7.04 -5.16
CA ARG A 89 -21.04 -8.45 -4.92
C ARG A 89 -21.85 -9.06 -6.05
#